data_AF-A0A4V2SU97-F1
#
_entry.id   AF-A0A4V2SU97-F1
#
_cell.length_a   1.000
_cell.length_b   1.000
_cell.length_c   1.000
_cell.angle_alpha   90.00
_cell.angle_beta   90.00
_cell.angle_gamma   90.00
#
_symmetry.space_group_name_H-M   'P 1'
#
loop_
_entity.id
_entity.type
_entity.pdbx_description
1 polymer ?
#
loop_
_entity_poly.entity_id
_entity_poly.type
_entity_poly.pdbx_seq_one_letter_code
_entity_poly.pdbx_strand_id
1 'polypeptide(L)'
;MNETLVHVDGVLASDPVPYQCVEEDAEVYLAKLELSAPLQTAGAELNELFLNLGQDARGLKSGDRVTVSGVVVERSMITRSGKIRRGGVYQLLVQDVRR
;
A
#
# COMPACT_ATOMS: atom_id res chain seq x y z
N MET A 1 7.08 5.94 -16.67
CA MET A 1 6.13 5.16 -15.84
C MET A 1 4.85 5.98 -15.77
N ASN A 2 3.68 5.36 -16.04
CA ASN A 2 2.40 6.05 -15.90
C ASN A 2 2.02 6.08 -14.42
N GLU A 3 2.48 7.11 -13.72
CA GLU A 3 2.07 7.37 -12.34
C GLU A 3 0.59 7.75 -12.34
N THR A 4 -0.25 6.85 -11.84
CA THR A 4 -1.68 7.12 -11.70
C THR A 4 -1.95 7.58 -10.28
N LEU A 5 -2.20 8.88 -10.12
CA LEU A 5 -2.68 9.43 -8.85
C LEU A 5 -4.12 8.94 -8.62
N VAL A 6 -4.35 8.27 -7.50
CA VAL A 6 -5.66 7.73 -7.12
C VAL A 6 -6.10 8.30 -5.78
N HIS A 7 -7.42 8.28 -5.57
CA HIS A 7 -8.06 8.55 -4.29
C HIS A 7 -8.94 7.34 -3.98
N VAL A 8 -8.73 6.70 -2.83
CA VAL A 8 -9.43 5.47 -2.45
C VAL A 8 -9.90 5.55 -1.02
N ASP A 9 -11.07 4.96 -0.78
CA ASP A 9 -11.62 4.75 0.55
C ASP A 9 -11.50 3.28 0.92
N GLY A 10 -11.19 2.98 2.18
CA GLY A 10 -11.05 1.59 2.62
C GLY A 10 -10.94 1.43 4.13
N VAL A 11 -10.70 0.18 4.54
CA VAL A 11 -10.47 -0.21 5.93
C VAL A 11 -9.11 -0.89 6.02
N LEU A 12 -8.31 -0.49 7.01
CA LEU A 12 -7.04 -1.17 7.27
C LEU A 12 -7.31 -2.59 7.79
N ALA A 13 -6.86 -3.59 7.04
CA ALA A 13 -6.96 -4.99 7.42
C ALA A 13 -5.79 -5.44 8.33
N SER A 14 -4.74 -4.62 8.44
CA SER A 14 -3.60 -4.87 9.31
C SER A 14 -3.11 -3.59 9.97
N ASP A 15 -2.45 -3.74 11.12
CA ASP A 15 -1.61 -2.66 11.64
C ASP A 15 -0.46 -2.38 10.65
N PRO A 16 0.05 -1.13 10.61
CA PRO A 16 1.28 -0.82 9.90
C PRO A 16 2.44 -1.64 10.46
N VAL A 17 3.19 -2.31 9.59
CA VAL A 17 4.36 -3.11 9.95
C VAL A 17 5.62 -2.57 9.28
N PRO A 18 6.77 -2.57 9.97
CA PRO A 18 8.04 -2.20 9.35
C PRO A 18 8.41 -3.21 8.25
N TYR A 19 8.92 -2.70 7.15
CA TYR A 19 9.36 -3.44 5.99
C TYR A 19 10.62 -2.80 5.41
N GLN A 20 11.68 -3.58 5.26
CA GLN A 20 12.88 -3.14 4.56
C GLN A 20 12.57 -3.06 3.07
N CYS A 21 12.35 -1.85 2.56
CA CYS A 21 12.04 -1.65 1.16
C CYS A 21 13.32 -1.55 0.33
N VAL A 22 13.37 -2.32 -0.75
CA VAL A 22 14.54 -2.37 -1.63
C VAL A 22 14.58 -1.12 -2.51
N GLU A 23 13.41 -0.67 -2.97
CA GLU A 23 13.28 0.47 -3.87
C GLU A 23 13.62 1.82 -3.20
N GLU A 24 13.28 2.00 -1.93
CA GLU A 24 13.61 3.19 -1.14
C GLU A 24 14.95 3.11 -0.40
N ASP A 25 15.61 1.94 -0.40
CA ASP A 25 16.81 1.67 0.41
C ASP A 25 16.65 2.07 1.89
N ALA A 26 15.45 1.83 2.44
CA ALA A 26 15.06 2.26 3.77
C ALA A 26 13.95 1.37 4.37
N GLU A 27 13.83 1.40 5.69
CA GLU A 27 12.65 0.84 6.37
C GLU A 27 11.45 1.77 6.15
N VAL A 28 10.34 1.18 5.71
CA VAL A 28 9.05 1.85 5.55
C VAL A 28 7.96 1.08 6.29
N TYR A 29 6.86 1.74 6.59
CA TYR A 29 5.67 1.10 7.14
C TYR A 29 4.72 0.69 6.02
N LEU A 30 4.37 -0.59 6.00
CA LEU A 30 3.34 -1.14 5.12
C LEU A 30 2.09 -1.50 5.91
N ALA A 31 0.92 -1.15 5.39
CA ALA A 31 -0.36 -1.57 5.96
C ALA A 31 -1.27 -2.12 4.86
N LYS A 32 -1.97 -3.22 5.12
CA LYS A 32 -2.93 -3.77 4.15
C LYS A 32 -4.23 -2.97 4.19
N LEU A 33 -4.69 -2.50 3.04
CA LEU A 33 -5.97 -1.80 2.87
C LEU A 33 -6.94 -2.66 2.06
N GLU A 34 -8.12 -2.91 2.62
CA GLU A 34 -9.27 -3.42 1.88
C GLU A 34 -10.05 -2.23 1.32
N LEU A 35 -10.25 -2.20 0.01
CA LEU A 35 -10.88 -1.09 -0.68
C LEU A 35 -12.41 -1.20 -0.55
N SER A 36 -13.06 -0.06 -0.31
CA SER A 36 -14.53 0.02 -0.25
C SER A 36 -15.16 -0.17 -1.64
N ALA A 37 -14.41 0.08 -2.70
CA ALA A 37 -14.78 -0.18 -4.08
C ALA A 37 -13.56 -0.66 -4.88
N PRO A 38 -13.73 -1.54 -5.88
CA PRO A 38 -12.61 -2.02 -6.68
C PRO A 38 -11.89 -0.88 -7.41
N LEU A 39 -10.55 -0.87 -7.36
CA LEU A 39 -9.71 0.08 -8.08
C LEU A 39 -9.19 -0.55 -9.38
N GLN A 40 -9.47 0.11 -10.50
CA GLN A 40 -8.93 -0.30 -11.81
C GLN A 40 -7.55 0.34 -12.03
N THR A 41 -6.52 -0.46 -12.24
CA THR A 41 -5.17 0.03 -12.54
C THR A 41 -4.44 -0.90 -13.51
N ALA A 42 -3.83 -0.32 -14.56
CA ALA A 42 -2.93 -1.01 -15.49
C ALA A 42 -3.38 -2.42 -15.97
N GLY A 43 -4.68 -2.64 -16.16
CA GLY A 43 -5.24 -3.92 -16.61
C GLY A 43 -5.58 -4.93 -15.50
N ALA A 44 -5.54 -4.51 -14.24
CA ALA A 44 -5.96 -5.30 -13.08
C ALA A 44 -7.06 -4.56 -12.29
N GLU A 45 -7.98 -5.35 -11.72
CA GLU A 45 -8.94 -4.89 -10.73
C GLU A 45 -8.42 -5.26 -9.33
N LEU A 46 -8.29 -4.25 -8.47
CA LEU A 46 -7.81 -4.41 -7.10
C LEU A 46 -8.97 -4.26 -6.12
N ASN A 47 -9.13 -5.24 -5.24
CA ASN A 47 -10.00 -5.14 -4.07
C ASN A 47 -9.20 -4.86 -2.78
N GLU A 48 -7.88 -5.08 -2.84
CA GLU A 48 -6.95 -4.83 -1.76
C GLU A 48 -5.60 -4.38 -2.32
N LEU A 49 -4.85 -3.63 -1.53
CA LEU A 49 -3.47 -3.23 -1.81
C LEU A 49 -2.72 -2.93 -0.50
N PHE A 50 -1.41 -2.71 -0.60
CA PHE A 50 -0.62 -2.22 0.53
C PHE A 50 -0.45 -0.71 0.48
N LEU A 51 -0.70 -0.02 1.58
CA LEU A 51 -0.26 1.36 1.77
C LEU A 51 1.23 1.35 2.09
N ASN A 52 2.00 2.12 1.33
CA ASN A 52 3.37 2.48 1.71
C ASN A 52 3.34 3.86 2.36
N LEU A 53 3.46 3.87 3.68
CA LEU A 53 3.34 5.07 4.52
C LEU A 53 4.66 5.83 4.66
N GLY A 54 5.75 5.33 4.06
CA GLY A 54 7.10 5.84 4.29
C GLY A 54 7.57 5.53 5.72
N GLN A 55 8.31 6.44 6.33
CA GLN A 55 8.94 6.25 7.65
C GLN A 55 8.01 6.53 8.84
N ASP A 56 6.75 6.87 8.60
CA ASP A 56 5.78 7.20 9.65
C ASP A 56 4.51 6.36 9.51
N ALA A 57 4.18 5.58 10.54
CA ALA A 57 2.95 4.80 10.60
C ALA A 57 1.68 5.67 10.79
N ARG A 58 1.85 6.98 11.07
CA ARG A 58 0.78 7.98 11.22
C ARG A 58 -0.27 7.63 12.28
N GLY A 59 0.11 6.80 13.26
CA GLY A 59 -0.78 6.32 14.33
C GLY A 59 -1.94 5.44 13.85
N LEU A 60 -1.92 4.99 12.59
CA LEU A 60 -2.95 4.15 11.99
C LEU A 60 -2.95 2.74 12.59
N LYS A 61 -4.12 2.12 12.66
CA LYS A 61 -4.30 0.76 13.20
C LYS A 61 -5.28 -0.05 12.37
N SER A 62 -5.20 -1.37 12.51
CA SER A 62 -6.19 -2.29 11.95
C SER A 62 -7.61 -1.89 12.39
N GLY A 63 -8.54 -1.91 11.43
CA GLY A 63 -9.93 -1.49 11.59
C GLY A 63 -10.19 0.00 11.35
N ASP A 64 -9.16 0.84 11.23
CA ASP A 64 -9.35 2.25 10.89
C ASP A 64 -9.93 2.37 9.47
N ARG A 65 -11.01 3.17 9.34
CA ARG A 65 -11.54 3.61 8.05
C ARG A 65 -10.73 4.80 7.58
N VAL A 66 -10.28 4.77 6.34
CA VAL A 66 -9.40 5.80 5.81
C VAL A 66 -9.76 6.20 4.39
N THR A 67 -9.54 7.47 4.08
CA THR A 67 -9.44 7.99 2.71
C THR A 67 -7.96 8.25 2.44
N VAL A 68 -7.43 7.65 1.38
CA VAL A 68 -6.00 7.71 1.05
C VAL A 68 -5.84 8.22 -0.38
N SER A 69 -4.86 9.10 -0.58
CA SER A 69 -4.42 9.51 -1.91
C SER A 69 -2.95 9.23 -2.13
N GLY A 70 -2.60 8.89 -3.36
CA GLY A 70 -1.23 8.54 -3.70
C GLY A 70 -1.09 7.90 -5.07
N VAL A 71 0.10 7.37 -5.33
CA VAL A 71 0.43 6.77 -6.62
C VAL A 71 0.44 5.25 -6.46
N VAL A 72 -0.31 4.55 -7.32
CA VAL A 72 -0.27 3.08 -7.35
C VAL A 72 0.91 2.61 -8.17
N VAL A 73 1.69 1.70 -7.58
CA VAL A 73 2.84 1.06 -8.21
C VAL A 73 2.76 -0.45 -8.00
N GLU A 74 3.14 -1.20 -9.02
CA GLU A 74 3.36 -2.65 -8.89
C GLU A 74 4.82 -2.88 -8.48
N ARG A 75 5.03 -3.61 -7.39
CA ARG A 75 6.37 -3.88 -6.86
C ARG A 75 6.59 -5.36 -6.58
N SER A 76 7.87 -5.74 -6.57
CA SER A 76 8.26 -7.04 -6.04
C SER A 76 8.32 -6.96 -4.52
N MET A 77 7.80 -7.94 -3.81
CA MET A 77 7.85 -7.96 -2.35
C MET A 77 8.66 -9.15 -1.85
N ILE A 78 9.58 -8.89 -0.94
CA ILE A 78 10.32 -9.94 -0.23
C ILE A 78 9.45 -10.37 0.95
N THR A 79 8.94 -11.59 0.89
CA THR A 79 8.17 -12.16 2.01
C THR A 79 9.10 -12.40 3.21
N ARG A 80 8.53 -12.55 4.42
CA ARG A 80 9.29 -12.95 5.63
C ARG A 80 10.14 -14.22 5.45
N SER A 81 9.81 -15.08 4.50
CA SER A 81 10.58 -16.29 4.17
C SER A 81 11.81 -16.03 3.29
N GLY A 82 12.09 -14.78 2.93
CA GLY A 82 13.14 -14.40 1.97
C GLY A 82 12.77 -14.64 0.51
N LYS A 83 11.58 -15.21 0.23
CA LYS A 83 11.10 -15.41 -1.14
C LYS A 83 10.63 -14.09 -1.73
N ILE A 84 11.15 -13.76 -2.92
CA ILE A 84 10.71 -12.63 -3.74
C ILE A 84 9.44 -13.05 -4.47
N ARG A 85 8.31 -12.40 -4.18
CA ARG A 85 7.16 -12.39 -5.09
C ARG A 85 7.46 -11.39 -6.19
N ARG A 86 7.75 -11.90 -7.39
CA ARG A 86 7.96 -11.09 -8.61
C ARG A 86 6.60 -10.91 -9.30
N GLY A 87 6.15 -9.67 -9.43
CA GLY A 87 4.89 -9.30 -10.08
C GLY A 87 3.65 -9.56 -9.21
N GLY A 88 2.75 -8.58 -9.13
CA GLY A 88 1.41 -8.72 -8.55
C GLY A 88 1.21 -8.19 -7.13
N VAL A 89 2.16 -7.46 -6.53
CA VAL A 89 1.88 -6.74 -5.28
C VAL A 89 1.76 -5.25 -5.57
N TYR A 90 0.52 -4.75 -5.47
CA TYR A 90 0.23 -3.34 -5.65
C TYR A 90 0.41 -2.59 -4.34
N GLN A 91 1.20 -1.52 -4.41
CA GLN A 91 1.37 -0.57 -3.32
C GLN A 91 0.81 0.78 -3.73
N LEU A 92 0.19 1.48 -2.79
CA LEU A 92 -0.15 2.89 -2.92
C LEU A 92 0.87 3.69 -2.12
N LEU A 93 1.71 4.45 -2.82
CA LEU A 93 2.68 5.36 -2.21
C LEU A 93 1.92 6.56 -1.66
N VAL A 94 1.76 6.60 -0.33
CA VAL A 94 0.82 7.51 0.33
C VAL A 94 1.34 8.94 0.31
N GLN A 95 0.54 9.84 -0.26
CA GLN A 95 0.76 11.28 -0.20
C GLN A 95 -0.07 11.89 0.94
N ASP A 96 -1.39 11.63 0.96
CA ASP A 96 -2.30 12.06 2.02
C ASP A 96 -3.10 10.87 2.58
N VAL A 97 -3.41 10.91 3.88
CA VAL A 97 -4.31 9.95 4.52
C VAL A 97 -5.14 10.65 5.58
N ARG A 98 -6.45 10.36 5.57
CA ARG A 98 -7.44 10.89 6.51
C ARG A 98 -8.20 9.75 7.15
N ARG A 99 -8.53 9.90 8.43
CA ARG A 99 -9.24 8.93 9.26
C ARG A 99 -10.57 9.50 9.74
#